data_AF-A0A1B6CY74-F1
#
_entry.id   AF-A0A1B6CY74-F1
#
_cell.length_a   1.000
_cell.length_b   1.000
_cell.length_c   1.000
_cell.angle_alpha   90.00
_cell.angle_beta   90.00
_cell.angle_gamma   90.00
#
_symmetry.space_group_name_H-M   'P 1'
#
loop_
_entity.id
_entity.type
_entity.pdbx_description
1 polymer ?
#
loop_
_entity_poly.entity_id
_entity_poly.type
_entity_poly.pdbx_seq_one_letter_code
_entity_poly.pdbx_strand_id
1 'polypeptide(L)'
;WHFHLGQVGWPNLHKLQHGSSSGSCSLLLGRCTTYKQKMKLFLCGLAVLLASVLVLAAETKEKEKDAKPEASSDKPTTYRRLIPADVLRDFPGLCFASTKCATIEPTHSWDLTPFCGRSTCIKEKDRLFELVEDCGPLPKSNPKCKLSEKTNKTAPFPECCPVFDCEPGAKLEYPEIPTTAAPEAEEKPKA
;
A
#
# COMPACT_ATOMS: atom_id res chain seq x y z
N TRP A 1 -38.42 -32.59 -17.45
CA TRP A 1 -37.03 -32.16 -17.41
C TRP A 1 -36.57 -32.13 -15.96
N HIS A 2 -35.96 -33.23 -15.51
CA HIS A 2 -35.40 -33.40 -14.17
C HIS A 2 -34.05 -32.66 -14.09
N PHE A 3 -33.85 -31.86 -13.04
CA PHE A 3 -32.54 -31.29 -12.68
C PHE A 3 -31.88 -32.20 -11.64
N HIS A 4 -30.77 -32.82 -12.03
CA HIS A 4 -29.89 -33.58 -11.13
C HIS A 4 -29.04 -32.61 -10.31
N LEU A 5 -29.20 -32.67 -8.98
CA LEU A 5 -28.28 -32.08 -8.00
C LEU A 5 -27.00 -32.92 -7.96
N GLY A 6 -25.88 -32.34 -8.41
CA GLY A 6 -24.55 -32.93 -8.28
C GLY A 6 -23.87 -32.44 -7.00
N GLN A 7 -23.86 -33.29 -5.98
CA GLN A 7 -22.97 -33.18 -4.82
C GLN A 7 -21.52 -33.43 -5.26
N VAL A 8 -20.61 -32.49 -4.96
CA VAL A 8 -19.17 -32.71 -5.04
C VAL A 8 -18.61 -32.84 -3.63
N GLY A 9 -18.09 -34.03 -3.33
CA GLY A 9 -17.56 -34.42 -2.04
C GLY A 9 -16.17 -33.88 -1.76
N TRP A 10 -15.92 -33.62 -0.48
CA TRP A 10 -14.59 -33.41 0.11
C TRP A 10 -13.86 -34.74 0.31
N PRO A 11 -12.54 -34.81 0.02
CA PRO A 11 -11.70 -35.85 0.58
C PRO A 11 -11.07 -35.41 1.91
N ASN A 12 -11.30 -36.27 2.92
CA ASN A 12 -10.38 -36.72 3.95
C ASN A 12 -8.91 -36.22 3.85
N LEU A 13 -8.32 -35.80 4.98
CA LEU A 13 -7.29 -36.63 5.63
C LEU A 13 -7.02 -36.20 7.09
N HIS A 14 -7.18 -37.18 7.95
CA HIS A 14 -6.81 -37.21 9.36
C HIS A 14 -5.28 -37.31 9.55
N LYS A 15 -4.82 -36.78 10.69
CA LYS A 15 -3.81 -37.41 11.59
C LYS A 15 -2.32 -37.21 11.27
N LEU A 16 -1.72 -36.22 11.95
CA LEU A 16 -0.34 -36.20 12.44
C LEU A 16 -0.30 -35.18 13.61
N GLN A 17 0.43 -35.30 14.70
CA GLN A 17 0.98 -36.39 15.50
C GLN A 17 1.39 -35.70 16.81
N HIS A 18 1.01 -36.26 17.96
CA HIS A 18 1.41 -35.74 19.27
C HIS A 18 2.92 -35.94 19.49
N GLY A 19 3.61 -34.88 19.88
CA GLY A 19 5.02 -34.88 20.30
C GLY A 19 5.18 -34.19 21.65
N SER A 20 4.88 -34.93 22.71
CA SER A 20 5.17 -34.60 24.10
C SER A 20 6.65 -34.88 24.38
N SER A 21 7.39 -33.90 24.91
CA SER A 21 8.68 -34.14 25.56
C SER A 21 8.84 -33.17 26.72
N SER A 22 8.36 -33.64 27.87
CA SER A 22 8.65 -33.14 29.20
C SER A 22 10.09 -33.50 29.58
N GLY A 23 10.93 -32.48 29.77
CA GLY A 23 12.23 -32.61 30.43
C GLY A 23 12.26 -31.70 31.66
N SER A 24 12.10 -32.29 32.85
CA SER A 24 12.27 -31.60 34.12
C SER A 24 13.11 -32.44 35.07
N CYS A 25 13.91 -31.72 35.86
CA CYS A 25 14.48 -32.08 37.16
C CYS A 25 15.78 -32.92 37.16
N SER A 26 16.92 -32.28 37.44
CA SER A 26 17.48 -32.22 38.82
C SER A 26 18.96 -31.81 38.86
N LEU A 27 19.35 -31.30 40.03
CA LEU A 27 20.70 -31.13 40.59
C LEU A 27 21.40 -29.80 40.24
N LEU A 28 21.25 -28.75 41.07
CA LEU A 28 21.95 -28.47 42.34
C LEU A 28 23.45 -28.16 42.17
N LEU A 29 23.83 -27.03 42.78
CA LEU A 29 25.18 -26.52 43.11
C LEU A 29 25.71 -25.42 42.17
N GLY A 30 25.69 -24.17 42.66
CA GLY A 30 26.46 -23.08 42.03
C GLY A 30 25.86 -21.66 42.13
N ARG A 31 25.24 -21.27 43.26
CA ARG A 31 24.86 -19.87 43.52
C ARG A 31 25.69 -19.31 44.67
N CYS A 32 26.71 -18.50 44.37
CA CYS A 32 27.04 -17.34 45.22
C CYS A 32 28.02 -16.29 44.65
N THR A 33 28.73 -16.49 43.53
CA THR A 33 29.86 -15.59 43.18
C THR A 33 29.78 -14.85 41.83
N THR A 34 28.67 -14.86 41.10
CA THR A 34 28.61 -14.35 39.71
C THR A 34 27.68 -13.15 39.46
N TYR A 35 27.11 -12.52 40.50
CA TYR A 35 26.18 -11.39 40.30
C TYR A 35 26.87 -10.04 40.08
N LYS A 36 27.97 -9.74 40.79
CA LYS A 36 28.67 -8.44 40.67
C LYS A 36 29.41 -8.23 39.34
N GLN A 37 29.79 -9.30 38.65
CA GLN A 37 30.55 -9.21 37.40
C GLN A 37 29.65 -9.08 36.16
N LYS A 38 28.45 -9.67 36.18
CA LYS A 38 27.48 -9.59 35.07
C LYS A 38 26.81 -8.21 34.94
N MET A 39 26.63 -7.49 36.05
CA MET A 39 26.00 -6.16 36.04
C MET A 39 26.90 -5.08 35.42
N LYS A 40 28.22 -5.21 35.57
CA LYS A 40 29.22 -4.26 35.03
C LYS A 40 29.43 -4.42 33.52
N LEU A 41 29.27 -5.63 32.99
CA LEU A 41 29.26 -5.91 31.55
C LEU A 41 27.97 -5.46 30.86
N PHE A 42 26.81 -5.57 31.53
CA PHE A 42 25.53 -5.07 30.99
C PHE A 42 25.46 -3.53 30.94
N LEU A 43 26.00 -2.84 31.95
CA LEU A 43 26.03 -1.36 32.01
C LEU A 43 26.94 -0.74 30.94
N CYS A 44 28.08 -1.36 30.61
CA CYS A 44 28.93 -0.89 29.51
C CYS A 44 28.33 -1.18 28.13
N GLY A 45 27.61 -2.31 27.96
CA GLY A 45 26.95 -2.65 26.69
C GLY A 45 25.81 -1.71 26.30
N LEU A 46 25.01 -1.26 27.26
CA LEU A 46 23.93 -0.29 27.03
C LEU A 46 24.47 1.12 26.70
N ALA A 47 25.58 1.53 27.30
CA ALA A 47 26.21 2.83 27.03
C ALA A 47 26.78 2.92 25.61
N VAL A 48 27.33 1.83 25.07
CA VAL A 48 27.85 1.78 23.69
C VAL A 48 26.71 1.76 22.66
N LEU A 49 25.59 1.11 22.94
CA LEU A 49 24.41 1.10 22.07
C LEU A 49 23.65 2.43 22.06
N LEU A 50 23.60 3.16 23.18
CA LEU A 50 23.01 4.52 23.21
C LEU A 50 23.89 5.55 22.49
N ALA A 51 25.22 5.38 22.53
CA ALA A 51 26.15 6.27 21.81
C ALA A 51 26.10 6.08 20.28
N SER A 52 25.86 4.85 19.79
CA SER A 52 25.73 4.60 18.34
C SER A 52 24.41 5.08 17.74
N VAL A 53 23.32 5.09 18.51
CA VAL A 53 22.02 5.64 18.06
C VAL A 53 22.05 7.17 17.93
N LEU A 54 22.85 7.87 18.74
CA LEU A 54 22.97 9.33 18.66
C LEU A 54 23.76 9.83 17.44
N VAL A 55 24.68 9.02 16.88
CA VAL A 55 25.45 9.39 15.68
C VAL A 55 24.63 9.20 14.38
N LEU A 56 23.62 8.32 14.38
CA LEU A 56 22.74 8.11 13.22
C LEU A 56 21.56 9.10 13.13
N ALA A 57 21.31 9.90 14.18
CA ALA A 57 20.18 10.84 14.22
C ALA A 57 20.52 12.26 13.72
N ALA A 58 21.77 12.54 13.34
CA ALA A 58 22.24 13.89 13.03
C ALA A 58 22.33 14.23 11.53
N GLU A 59 22.11 13.28 10.62
CA GLU A 59 22.14 13.56 9.18
C GLU A 59 20.89 12.99 8.50
N THR A 60 19.81 13.79 8.48
CA THR A 60 18.82 13.88 7.37
C THR A 60 17.77 14.91 7.75
N LYS A 61 18.23 16.15 7.94
CA LYS A 61 17.38 17.32 7.69
C LYS A 61 17.52 17.70 6.22
N GLU A 62 16.38 18.02 5.63
CA GLU A 62 16.19 18.73 4.36
C GLU A 62 16.35 17.88 3.08
N LYS A 63 15.20 17.41 2.58
CA LYS A 63 14.65 17.91 1.30
C LYS A 63 13.20 17.47 1.16
N GLU A 64 12.33 18.21 1.84
CA GLU A 64 11.04 18.56 1.27
C GLU A 64 11.36 19.41 0.03
N LYS A 65 11.14 18.83 -1.14
CA LYS A 65 11.11 19.57 -2.40
C LYS A 65 9.76 19.28 -3.02
N ASP A 66 8.91 20.28 -2.92
CA ASP A 66 7.75 20.50 -3.78
C ASP A 66 8.14 20.23 -5.24
N ALA A 67 7.74 19.08 -5.73
CA ALA A 67 7.76 18.77 -7.15
C ALA A 67 6.46 19.30 -7.75
N LYS A 68 6.50 20.56 -8.17
CA LYS A 68 5.77 21.02 -9.34
C LYS A 68 5.99 19.98 -10.46
N PRO A 69 4.97 19.43 -11.13
CA PRO A 69 5.20 18.56 -12.27
C PRO A 69 5.63 19.43 -13.46
N GLU A 70 6.91 19.80 -13.45
CA GLU A 70 7.64 20.17 -14.65
C GLU A 70 7.83 18.88 -15.48
N ALA A 71 7.49 18.96 -16.75
CA ALA A 71 7.57 17.86 -17.69
C ALA A 71 9.02 17.35 -17.81
N SER A 72 9.33 16.26 -17.10
CA SER A 72 10.51 15.42 -17.35
C SER A 72 10.03 14.03 -17.72
N SER A 73 10.36 13.64 -18.95
CA SER A 73 10.16 12.34 -19.58
C SER A 73 10.42 11.15 -18.64
N ASP A 74 9.59 10.11 -18.78
CA ASP A 74 9.80 8.71 -18.35
C ASP A 74 9.30 8.22 -16.97
N LYS A 75 8.21 8.78 -16.41
CA LYS A 75 7.35 8.02 -15.46
C LYS A 75 5.87 8.24 -15.79
N PRO A 76 5.04 7.18 -15.96
CA PRO A 76 3.60 7.33 -16.13
C PRO A 76 3.04 8.15 -14.98
N THR A 77 2.41 9.28 -15.30
CA THR A 77 1.84 10.18 -14.29
C THR A 77 0.60 9.49 -13.72
N THR A 78 0.70 8.98 -12.49
CA THR A 78 -0.43 8.37 -11.78
C THR A 78 -1.37 9.45 -11.28
N TYR A 79 -2.65 9.31 -11.57
CA TYR A 79 -3.70 10.23 -11.11
C TYR A 79 -4.27 9.72 -9.79
N ARG A 80 -4.49 10.64 -8.83
CA ARG A 80 -4.98 10.32 -7.49
C ARG A 80 -6.27 11.07 -7.23
N ARG A 81 -7.29 10.38 -6.73
CA ARG A 81 -8.57 10.97 -6.33
C ARG A 81 -9.11 10.29 -5.09
N LEU A 82 -9.65 11.09 -4.18
CA LEU A 82 -10.32 10.61 -2.98
C LEU A 82 -11.82 10.62 -3.24
N ILE A 83 -12.46 9.46 -3.20
CA ILE A 83 -13.91 9.33 -3.33
C ILE A 83 -14.50 8.86 -1.99
N PRO A 84 -15.76 9.21 -1.67
CA PRO A 84 -16.45 8.57 -0.56
C PRO A 84 -16.46 7.05 -0.77
N ALA A 85 -16.11 6.28 0.26
CA ALA A 85 -16.14 4.83 0.14
C ALA A 85 -17.59 4.33 0.10
N ASP A 86 -17.84 3.30 -0.70
CA ASP A 86 -19.05 2.50 -0.54
C ASP A 86 -18.97 1.75 0.80
N VAL A 87 -20.03 1.85 1.61
CA VAL A 87 -20.10 1.21 2.93
C VAL A 87 -21.35 0.37 2.98
N LEU A 88 -21.19 -0.91 3.32
CA LEU A 88 -22.32 -1.81 3.50
C LEU A 88 -22.95 -1.61 4.88
N ARG A 89 -24.27 -1.76 4.96
CA ARG A 89 -25.03 -1.59 6.21
C ARG A 89 -24.54 -2.50 7.33
N ASP A 90 -24.14 -3.72 6.98
CA ASP A 90 -23.66 -4.72 7.95
C ASP A 90 -22.21 -4.48 8.39
N PHE A 91 -21.47 -3.64 7.66
CA PHE A 91 -20.04 -3.38 7.88
C PHE A 91 -19.73 -1.86 7.84
N PRO A 92 -20.28 -1.05 8.76
CA PRO A 92 -20.17 0.41 8.72
C PRO A 92 -18.75 0.96 8.87
N GLY A 93 -17.79 0.13 9.30
CA GLY A 93 -16.40 0.50 9.53
C GLY A 93 -15.42 0.08 8.42
N LEU A 94 -15.91 -0.53 7.34
CA LEU A 94 -15.10 -1.09 6.26
C LEU A 94 -15.48 -0.47 4.91
N CYS A 95 -14.50 -0.26 4.04
CA CYS A 95 -14.76 0.11 2.65
C CYS A 95 -15.23 -1.12 1.87
N PHE A 96 -16.17 -0.97 0.94
CA PHE A 96 -16.58 -2.04 0.04
C PHE A 96 -15.86 -1.91 -1.31
N ALA A 97 -14.98 -2.86 -1.61
CA ALA A 97 -14.27 -2.94 -2.88
C ALA A 97 -15.15 -3.65 -3.93
N SER A 98 -15.84 -2.87 -4.76
CA SER A 98 -16.74 -3.40 -5.80
C SER A 98 -16.05 -4.35 -6.80
N THR A 99 -14.80 -4.05 -7.18
CA THR A 99 -14.00 -4.91 -8.09
C THR A 99 -13.61 -6.26 -7.48
N LYS A 100 -13.63 -6.37 -6.15
CA LYS A 100 -13.33 -7.62 -5.40
C LYS A 100 -14.56 -8.28 -4.79
N CYS A 101 -15.71 -7.60 -4.80
CA CYS A 101 -16.90 -7.99 -4.05
C CYS A 101 -16.60 -8.31 -2.58
N ALA A 102 -15.76 -7.49 -1.93
CA ALA A 102 -15.27 -7.73 -0.57
C ALA A 102 -15.18 -6.44 0.24
N THR A 103 -15.25 -6.56 1.57
CA THR A 103 -14.98 -5.45 2.49
C THR A 103 -13.49 -5.39 2.83
N ILE A 104 -12.96 -4.18 2.93
CA ILE A 104 -11.55 -3.87 3.14
C ILE A 104 -11.40 -2.98 4.37
N GLU A 105 -10.47 -3.33 5.25
CA GLU A 105 -10.15 -2.55 6.44
C GLU A 105 -9.47 -1.23 6.09
N PRO A 106 -9.64 -0.17 6.91
CA PRO A 106 -8.87 1.05 6.76
C PRO A 106 -7.37 0.77 6.67
N THR A 107 -6.65 1.57 5.87
CA THR A 107 -5.23 1.47 5.50
C THR A 107 -4.86 0.35 4.52
N HIS A 108 -5.77 -0.60 4.23
CA HIS A 108 -5.50 -1.64 3.26
C HIS A 108 -5.80 -1.19 1.82
N SER A 109 -5.00 -1.70 0.88
CA SER A 109 -5.12 -1.44 -0.54
C SER A 109 -5.50 -2.69 -1.34
N TRP A 110 -6.13 -2.49 -2.49
CA TRP A 110 -6.47 -3.55 -3.45
C TRP A 110 -6.26 -3.07 -4.88
N ASP A 111 -6.06 -4.01 -5.80
CA ASP A 111 -6.00 -3.75 -7.24
C ASP A 111 -7.41 -3.60 -7.82
N LEU A 112 -7.53 -2.72 -8.81
CA LEU A 112 -8.79 -2.42 -9.50
C LEU A 112 -9.06 -3.30 -10.73
N THR A 113 -8.30 -4.39 -10.90
CA THR A 113 -8.46 -5.35 -12.01
C THR A 113 -9.95 -5.68 -12.22
N PRO A 114 -10.48 -5.53 -13.46
CA PRO A 114 -9.78 -5.40 -14.74
C PRO A 114 -9.31 -3.98 -15.12
N PHE A 115 -9.52 -2.98 -14.28
CA PHE A 115 -9.01 -1.63 -14.51
C PHE A 115 -7.57 -1.48 -14.03
N CYS A 116 -6.78 -0.66 -14.72
CA CYS A 116 -5.40 -0.38 -14.31
C CYS A 116 -5.38 0.70 -13.22
N GLY A 117 -5.39 0.25 -11.97
CA GLY A 117 -5.35 1.13 -10.81
C GLY A 117 -5.25 0.35 -9.50
N ARG A 118 -5.10 1.11 -8.42
CA ARG A 118 -5.10 0.64 -7.04
C ARG A 118 -6.02 1.53 -6.23
N SER A 119 -6.77 0.94 -5.32
CA SER A 119 -7.52 1.67 -4.32
C SER A 119 -7.00 1.39 -2.92
N THR A 120 -7.19 2.35 -2.02
CA THR A 120 -6.85 2.22 -0.60
C THR A 120 -8.01 2.71 0.25
N CYS A 121 -8.40 1.94 1.26
CA CYS A 121 -9.42 2.35 2.21
C CYS A 121 -8.81 3.35 3.20
N ILE A 122 -9.37 4.54 3.30
CA ILE A 122 -8.90 5.61 4.19
C ILE A 122 -10.03 5.94 5.17
N LYS A 123 -9.72 5.99 6.45
CA LYS A 123 -10.65 6.45 7.48
C LYS A 123 -10.23 7.82 7.96
N GLU A 124 -11.12 8.79 7.83
CA GLU A 124 -10.94 10.14 8.35
C GLU A 124 -12.11 10.50 9.26
N LYS A 125 -11.82 10.73 10.55
CA LYS A 125 -12.83 10.93 11.59
C LYS A 125 -13.84 9.77 11.55
N ASP A 126 -15.10 10.08 11.28
CA ASP A 126 -16.21 9.12 11.21
C ASP A 126 -16.63 8.78 9.76
N ARG A 127 -15.82 9.13 8.77
CA ARG A 127 -16.09 8.85 7.35
C ARG A 127 -15.02 7.95 6.75
N LEU A 128 -15.45 7.13 5.80
CA LEU A 128 -14.59 6.27 5.00
C LEU A 128 -14.48 6.83 3.58
N PHE A 129 -13.27 6.77 3.05
CA PHE A 129 -12.91 7.21 1.72
C PHE A 129 -12.14 6.10 1.01
N GLU A 130 -12.28 6.05 -0.30
CA GLU A 130 -11.45 5.24 -1.17
C GLU A 130 -10.49 6.17 -1.90
N LEU A 131 -9.19 6.06 -1.61
CA LEU A 131 -8.15 6.72 -2.38
C LEU A 131 -7.85 5.88 -3.60
N VAL A 132 -8.32 6.34 -4.76
CA VAL A 132 -8.11 5.70 -6.06
C VAL A 132 -6.86 6.30 -6.72
N GLU A 133 -5.92 5.45 -7.07
CA GLU A 133 -4.75 5.76 -7.89
C GLU A 133 -4.85 5.01 -9.21
N ASP A 134 -4.96 5.73 -10.33
CA ASP A 134 -5.11 5.15 -11.66
C ASP A 134 -4.25 5.90 -12.69
N CYS A 135 -4.38 5.53 -13.96
CA CYS A 135 -3.61 6.12 -15.05
C CYS A 135 -4.10 7.51 -15.49
N GLY A 136 -5.17 8.04 -14.86
CA GLY A 136 -5.76 9.31 -15.22
C GLY A 136 -6.59 9.29 -16.50
N PRO A 137 -7.01 10.48 -16.97
CA PRO A 137 -7.80 10.60 -18.19
C PRO A 137 -6.98 10.15 -19.39
N LEU A 138 -7.61 9.43 -20.31
CA LEU A 138 -7.00 9.13 -21.59
C LEU A 138 -6.91 10.41 -22.43
N PRO A 139 -5.84 10.57 -23.23
CA PRO A 139 -5.72 11.70 -24.12
C PRO A 139 -6.83 11.68 -25.17
N LYS A 140 -7.17 12.85 -25.70
CA LYS A 140 -8.05 13.00 -26.86
C LYS A 140 -7.44 12.24 -28.05
N SER A 141 -8.31 11.68 -28.89
CA SER A 141 -7.89 10.94 -30.07
C SER A 141 -7.01 11.83 -30.96
N ASN A 142 -5.78 11.40 -31.21
CA ASN A 142 -4.83 12.09 -32.06
C ASN A 142 -4.27 11.09 -33.09
N PRO A 143 -4.47 11.30 -34.41
CA PRO A 143 -3.99 10.37 -35.43
C PRO A 143 -2.45 10.24 -35.47
N LYS A 144 -1.72 11.21 -34.90
CA LYS A 144 -0.25 11.24 -34.83
C LYS A 144 0.33 10.54 -33.61
N CYS A 145 -0.50 10.04 -32.70
CA CYS A 145 -0.07 9.32 -31.51
C CYS A 145 -0.80 7.98 -31.43
N LYS A 146 -0.04 6.88 -31.30
CA LYS A 146 -0.58 5.53 -31.20
C LYS A 146 -0.24 4.92 -29.85
N LEU A 147 -1.06 4.00 -29.38
CA LEU A 147 -0.73 3.22 -28.18
C LEU A 147 0.53 2.40 -28.49
N SER A 148 1.55 2.56 -27.65
CA SER A 148 2.82 1.87 -27.76
C SER A 148 2.66 0.38 -27.51
N GLU A 149 3.40 -0.44 -28.26
CA GLU A 149 3.53 -1.89 -28.02
C GLU A 149 4.12 -2.21 -26.64
N LYS A 150 4.78 -1.22 -26.00
CA LYS A 150 5.28 -1.33 -24.63
C LYS A 150 4.16 -1.38 -23.59
N THR A 151 2.93 -1.01 -23.95
CA THR A 151 1.80 -1.02 -23.02
C THR A 151 1.38 -2.45 -22.71
N ASN A 152 1.59 -2.89 -21.46
CA ASN A 152 1.13 -4.19 -21.00
C ASN A 152 -0.10 -4.06 -20.09
N LYS A 153 -1.30 -4.13 -20.68
CA LYS A 153 -2.57 -3.95 -19.94
C LYS A 153 -2.83 -4.97 -18.84
N THR A 154 -2.16 -6.12 -18.84
CA THR A 154 -2.33 -7.17 -17.82
C THR A 154 -1.29 -7.09 -16.70
N ALA A 155 -0.34 -6.16 -16.80
CA ALA A 155 0.65 -5.91 -15.75
C ALA A 155 -0.04 -5.36 -14.48
N PRO A 156 0.60 -5.50 -13.30
CA PRO A 156 0.12 -4.82 -12.11
C PRO A 156 0.30 -3.30 -12.23
N PHE A 157 -0.64 -2.53 -11.66
CA PHE A 157 -0.49 -1.07 -11.55
C PHE A 157 0.79 -0.72 -10.78
N PRO A 158 1.61 0.24 -11.26
CA PRO A 158 1.33 1.22 -12.32
C PRO A 158 1.75 0.81 -13.74
N GLU A 159 2.33 -0.38 -13.93
CA GLU A 159 2.93 -0.81 -15.20
C GLU A 159 1.90 -1.12 -16.30
N CYS A 160 0.62 -1.29 -15.94
CA CYS A 160 -0.46 -1.44 -16.90
C CYS A 160 -0.93 -0.13 -17.55
N CYS A 161 -0.37 1.01 -17.15
CA CYS A 161 -0.79 2.29 -17.70
C CYS A 161 -0.41 2.45 -19.17
N PRO A 162 -1.28 3.09 -19.98
CA PRO A 162 -1.05 3.24 -21.40
C PRO A 162 0.13 4.17 -21.68
N VAL A 163 1.05 3.69 -22.51
CA VAL A 163 2.16 4.47 -23.06
C VAL A 163 1.84 4.76 -24.52
N PHE A 164 2.06 5.99 -24.96
CA PHE A 164 1.76 6.42 -26.34
C PHE A 164 3.04 6.81 -27.06
N ASP A 165 3.22 6.29 -28.27
CA ASP A 165 4.27 6.69 -29.19
C ASP A 165 3.70 7.72 -30.17
N CYS A 166 4.27 8.93 -30.17
CA CYS A 166 3.84 10.05 -31.01
C CYS A 166 4.89 10.38 -32.08
N GLU A 167 4.43 10.81 -33.26
CA GLU A 167 5.33 11.39 -34.27
C GLU A 167 6.06 12.63 -33.72
N PRO A 168 7.27 12.94 -34.21
CA PRO A 168 8.05 14.07 -33.72
C PRO A 168 7.26 15.38 -33.76
N GLY A 169 7.12 16.04 -32.61
CA GLY A 169 6.39 17.30 -32.47
C GLY A 169 4.88 17.17 -32.22
N ALA A 170 4.30 15.96 -32.26
CA ALA A 170 2.93 15.74 -31.85
C ALA A 170 2.82 15.71 -30.32
N LYS A 171 1.87 16.47 -29.77
CA LYS A 171 1.54 16.49 -28.34
C LYS A 171 0.17 15.87 -28.12
N LEU A 172 0.05 15.11 -27.04
CA LEU A 172 -1.24 14.61 -26.57
C LEU A 172 -1.98 15.70 -25.83
N GLU A 173 -3.21 15.96 -26.23
CA GLU A 173 -4.12 16.83 -25.50
C GLU A 173 -4.97 15.98 -24.56
N TYR A 174 -4.97 16.31 -23.27
CA TYR A 174 -5.82 15.63 -22.29
C TYR A 174 -7.12 16.42 -22.11
N PRO A 175 -8.26 15.76 -21.87
CA PRO A 175 -9.48 16.43 -21.46
C PRO A 175 -9.24 17.27 -20.20
N GLU A 176 -9.81 18.47 -20.15
CA GLU A 176 -9.86 19.26 -18.92
C GLU A 176 -10.81 18.56 -17.95
N ILE A 177 -10.27 18.01 -16.87
CA ILE A 177 -11.09 17.48 -15.78
C ILE A 177 -11.47 18.66 -14.90
N PRO A 178 -12.77 18.89 -14.59
CA PRO A 178 -13.15 19.85 -13.57
C PRO A 178 -12.46 19.43 -12.26
N THR A 179 -11.50 20.24 -11.84
CA THR A 179 -10.79 20.04 -10.56
C THR A 179 -11.78 20.32 -9.45
N THR A 180 -12.44 19.27 -8.92
CA THR A 180 -13.00 19.36 -7.57
C THR A 180 -11.83 19.54 -6.64
N ALA A 181 -11.75 20.73 -6.03
CA ALA A 181 -10.65 21.23 -5.22
C ALA A 181 -9.96 20.11 -4.41
N ALA A 182 -8.66 19.94 -4.63
CA ALA A 182 -7.80 19.37 -3.61
C ALA A 182 -8.03 20.19 -2.32
N PRO A 183 -8.05 19.58 -1.13
CA PRO A 183 -8.18 20.34 0.10
C PRO A 183 -7.00 21.32 0.17
N GLU A 184 -7.28 22.60 -0.03
CA GLU A 184 -6.32 23.68 0.22
C GLU A 184 -5.77 23.48 1.62
N ALA A 185 -4.45 23.31 1.71
CA ALA A 185 -3.76 23.43 2.97
C ALA A 185 -4.01 24.84 3.49
N GLU A 186 -4.89 24.97 4.48
CA GLU A 186 -5.17 26.23 5.17
C GLU A 186 -3.85 26.81 5.70
N GLU A 187 -3.38 27.88 5.05
CA GLU A 187 -2.30 28.72 5.53
C GLU A 187 -2.77 29.40 6.83
N LYS A 188 -2.19 28.98 7.96
CA LYS A 188 -2.41 29.64 9.26
C LYS A 188 -1.93 31.10 9.18
N PRO A 189 -2.73 32.10 9.60
CA PRO A 189 -2.25 33.46 9.71
C PRO A 189 -1.22 33.52 10.85
N LYS A 190 -0.04 34.04 10.53
CA LYS A 190 1.01 34.34 11.50
C LYS A 190 0.56 35.53 12.35
N ALA A 191 0.44 35.30 13.66
CA ALA A 191 0.26 36.34 14.67
C ALA A 191 1.56 37.10 14.96
#